data_AF-A0A7X1JB86-F1
#
_entry.id   AF-A0A7X1JB86-F1
#
_cell.length_a   1.000
_cell.length_b   1.000
_cell.length_c   1.000
_cell.angle_alpha   90.00
_cell.angle_beta   90.00
_cell.angle_gamma   90.00
#
_symmetry.space_group_name_H-M   'P 1'
#
loop_
_entity.id
_entity.type
_entity.pdbx_description
1 polymer ?
#
loop_
_entity_poly.entity_id
_entity_poly.type
_entity_poly.pdbx_seq_one_letter_code
_entity_poly.pdbx_strand_id
1 'polypeptide(L)'
;MSTTSPDKPTAEELVEHIAQVGRALWAASHLGSPAPVVAQLRDRMDHPQPGDLVMEFAPFTTGDFDPDSVGRLLAIERRPGWPTRYVIEPLLRPGEQRDGMDLSLIALPDQRSYARWADGA
;
A
#
# COMPACT_ATOMS: atom_id res chain seq x y z
N MET A 1 24.51 9.75 34.20
CA MET A 1 24.10 10.06 32.82
C MET A 1 23.15 8.97 32.39
N SER A 2 21.84 9.24 32.40
CA SER A 2 20.84 8.26 31.99
C SER A 2 20.84 8.20 30.47
N THR A 3 21.26 7.08 29.91
CA THR A 3 21.10 6.79 28.49
C THR A 3 19.61 6.58 28.23
N THR A 4 18.97 7.57 27.62
CA THR A 4 17.65 7.45 27.01
C THR A 4 17.69 6.22 26.10
N SER A 5 16.85 5.22 26.39
CA SER A 5 16.57 4.17 25.41
C SER A 5 16.14 4.85 24.11
N PRO A 6 16.53 4.35 22.94
CA PRO A 6 15.93 4.84 21.71
C PRO A 6 14.42 4.63 21.85
N ASP A 7 13.66 5.72 21.85
CA ASP A 7 12.20 5.65 21.91
C ASP A 7 11.74 4.75 20.76
N LYS A 8 10.87 3.78 21.08
CA LYS A 8 10.29 2.93 20.05
C LYS A 8 9.48 3.83 19.12
N PRO A 9 9.57 3.63 17.79
CA PRO A 9 8.77 4.41 16.86
C PRO A 9 7.28 4.20 17.15
N THR A 10 6.53 5.29 17.03
CA THR A 10 5.06 5.30 17.14
C THR A 10 4.44 4.52 15.97
N ALA A 11 3.17 4.15 16.11
CA ALA A 11 2.45 3.45 15.04
C ALA A 11 2.33 4.31 13.76
N GLU A 12 2.15 5.63 13.91
CA GLU A 12 2.10 6.57 12.79
C GLU A 12 3.45 6.63 12.04
N GLU A 13 4.56 6.75 12.76
CA GLU A 13 5.91 6.74 12.16
C GLU A 13 6.20 5.43 11.42
N LEU A 14 5.73 4.30 11.95
CA LEU A 14 5.86 3.00 11.28
C LEU A 14 5.03 2.95 9.99
N VAL A 15 3.81 3.48 10.01
CA VAL A 15 2.94 3.53 8.82
C VAL A 15 3.49 4.49 7.77
N GLU A 16 4.01 5.64 8.17
CA GLU A 16 4.72 6.54 7.27
C GLU A 16 5.95 5.86 6.64
N HIS A 17 6.72 5.12 7.44
CA HIS A 17 7.86 4.39 6.92
C HIS A 17 7.44 3.32 5.89
N ILE A 18 6.37 2.57 6.15
CA ILE A 18 5.78 1.62 5.18
C ILE A 18 5.42 2.34 3.88
N ALA A 19 4.78 3.50 3.97
CA ALA A 19 4.38 4.28 2.82
C ALA A 19 5.59 4.79 2.00
N GLN A 20 6.63 5.29 2.68
CA GLN A 20 7.87 5.73 2.05
C GLN A 20 8.58 4.59 1.32
N VAL A 21 8.70 3.41 1.95
CA VAL A 21 9.29 2.21 1.34
C VAL A 21 8.44 1.75 0.15
N GLY A 22 7.12 1.75 0.29
CA GLY A 22 6.19 1.39 -0.79
C GLY A 22 6.33 2.27 -2.03
N ARG A 23 6.40 3.59 -1.85
CA ARG A 23 6.64 4.56 -2.95
C ARG A 23 7.98 4.33 -3.62
N ALA A 24 9.04 4.14 -2.84
CA ALA A 24 10.38 3.91 -3.36
C ALA A 24 10.45 2.61 -4.19
N LEU A 25 9.81 1.55 -3.71
CA LEU A 25 9.76 0.26 -4.40
C LEU A 25 8.97 0.36 -5.72
N TRP A 26 7.80 1.01 -5.68
CA TRP A 26 6.99 1.24 -6.87
C TRP A 26 7.77 2.02 -7.92
N ALA A 27 8.41 3.13 -7.53
CA ALA A 27 9.22 3.96 -8.42
C ALA A 27 10.40 3.16 -9.02
N ALA A 28 11.12 2.41 -8.19
CA ALA A 28 12.23 1.57 -8.65
C ALA A 28 11.78 0.52 -9.68
N SER A 29 10.59 -0.06 -9.51
CA SER A 29 10.04 -1.06 -10.42
C SER A 29 9.57 -0.50 -11.77
N HIS A 30 9.32 0.82 -11.84
CA HIS A 30 8.87 1.54 -13.02
C HIS A 30 10.01 2.21 -13.82
N LEU A 31 11.25 2.15 -13.35
CA LEU A 31 12.39 2.76 -14.01
C LEU A 31 12.98 1.86 -15.12
N GLY A 32 12.99 2.38 -16.35
CA GLY A 32 13.73 1.80 -17.47
C GLY A 32 13.19 0.45 -17.95
N SER A 33 14.09 -0.49 -18.23
CA SER A 33 13.77 -1.88 -18.60
C SER A 33 14.11 -2.80 -17.44
N PRO A 34 13.19 -2.99 -16.47
CA PRO A 34 13.46 -3.77 -15.28
C PRO A 34 13.76 -5.24 -15.62
N ALA A 35 14.58 -5.89 -14.79
CA ALA A 35 14.75 -7.34 -14.86
C ALA A 35 13.38 -8.04 -14.66
N PRO A 36 13.17 -9.27 -15.22
CA PRO A 36 11.86 -9.93 -15.17
C PRO A 36 11.23 -10.03 -13.77
N VAL A 37 12.03 -10.31 -12.74
CA VAL A 37 11.54 -10.37 -11.35
C VAL A 37 11.01 -9.02 -10.85
N VAL A 38 11.63 -7.92 -11.28
CA VAL A 38 11.20 -6.56 -10.95
C VAL A 38 9.93 -6.18 -11.73
N ALA A 39 9.79 -6.67 -12.97
CA ALA A 39 8.56 -6.51 -13.74
C ALA A 39 7.38 -7.27 -13.10
N GLN A 40 7.59 -8.49 -12.60
CA GLN A 40 6.57 -9.24 -11.86
C GLN A 40 6.13 -8.51 -10.59
N LEU A 41 7.10 -7.97 -9.85
CA LEU A 41 6.82 -7.15 -8.67
C LEU A 41 5.99 -5.91 -9.05
N ARG A 42 6.41 -5.18 -10.09
CA ARG A 42 5.67 -4.02 -10.62
C ARG A 42 4.22 -4.39 -10.91
N ASP A 43 4.02 -5.42 -11.71
CA ASP A 43 2.70 -5.85 -12.14
C ASP A 43 1.85 -6.24 -10.92
N ARG A 44 2.43 -6.87 -9.89
CA ARG A 44 1.67 -7.20 -8.67
C ARG A 44 1.32 -5.99 -7.81
N MET A 45 2.22 -5.01 -7.74
CA MET A 45 1.96 -3.73 -7.06
C MET A 45 0.85 -2.93 -7.75
N ASP A 46 0.75 -3.00 -9.08
CA ASP A 46 -0.27 -2.28 -9.85
C ASP A 46 -1.65 -2.97 -9.89
N HIS A 47 -1.71 -4.24 -9.47
CA HIS A 47 -2.95 -5.04 -9.45
C HIS A 47 -3.32 -5.47 -8.02
N PRO A 48 -3.77 -4.54 -7.16
CA PRO A 48 -4.17 -4.85 -5.79
C PRO A 48 -5.39 -5.80 -5.77
N GLN A 49 -5.39 -6.70 -4.79
CA GLN A 49 -6.40 -7.72 -4.56
C GLN A 49 -6.90 -7.71 -3.11
N PRO A 50 -8.12 -8.21 -2.85
CA PRO A 50 -8.61 -8.37 -1.48
C PRO A 50 -7.63 -9.13 -0.57
N GLY A 51 -7.37 -8.53 0.59
CA GLY A 51 -6.44 -8.96 1.63
C GLY A 51 -5.03 -8.40 1.48
N ASP A 52 -4.68 -7.73 0.39
CA ASP A 52 -3.38 -7.07 0.27
C ASP A 52 -3.24 -5.92 1.27
N LEU A 53 -2.00 -5.65 1.65
CA LEU A 53 -1.65 -4.33 2.16
C LEU A 53 -1.65 -3.36 0.97
N VAL A 54 -2.32 -2.23 1.10
CA VAL A 54 -2.41 -1.22 0.06
C VAL A 54 -2.09 0.16 0.63
N MET A 55 -1.71 1.06 -0.26
CA MET A 55 -1.56 2.47 0.04
C MET A 55 -2.20 3.30 -1.06
N GLU A 56 -2.91 4.36 -0.67
CA GLU A 56 -3.35 5.40 -1.59
C GLU A 56 -2.11 6.11 -2.18
N PHE A 57 -2.00 6.06 -3.49
CA PHE A 57 -0.85 6.56 -4.22
C PHE A 57 -1.29 7.65 -5.19
N ALA A 58 -0.87 8.87 -4.92
CA ALA A 58 -0.95 9.96 -5.87
C ALA A 58 0.49 10.40 -6.20
N PRO A 59 1.01 10.07 -7.40
CA PRO A 59 2.42 10.29 -7.74
C PRO A 59 2.87 11.76 -7.75
N PHE A 60 1.93 12.71 -7.69
CA PHE A 60 2.19 14.15 -7.82
C PHE A 60 1.60 15.01 -6.71
N THR A 61 1.06 14.43 -5.63
CA THR A 61 0.51 15.23 -4.52
C THR A 61 1.62 15.72 -3.60
N THR A 62 1.68 17.04 -3.39
CA THR A 62 2.59 17.72 -2.46
C THR A 62 1.96 17.96 -1.08
N GLY A 63 1.08 17.07 -0.63
CA GLY A 63 0.42 17.16 0.67
C GLY A 63 1.19 16.43 1.77
N ASP A 64 0.87 16.75 3.02
CA ASP A 64 1.32 15.97 4.17
C ASP A 64 0.84 14.51 4.05
N PHE A 65 1.64 13.59 4.58
CA PHE A 65 1.28 12.18 4.59
C PHE A 65 0.03 11.95 5.47
N ASP A 66 -1.04 11.41 4.88
CA ASP A 66 -2.20 10.91 5.64
C ASP A 66 -1.85 9.51 6.17
N PRO A 67 -1.73 9.31 7.50
CA PRO A 67 -1.40 7.99 8.05
C PRO A 67 -2.54 6.97 7.90
N ASP A 68 -3.78 7.41 7.63
CA ASP A 68 -4.90 6.51 7.32
C ASP A 68 -4.89 6.06 5.84
N SER A 69 -3.94 6.53 5.02
CA SER A 69 -3.80 6.15 3.60
C SER A 69 -3.26 4.74 3.38
N VAL A 70 -2.73 4.09 4.42
CA VAL A 70 -2.22 2.71 4.38
C VAL A 70 -3.20 1.79 5.10
N GLY A 71 -3.60 0.72 4.43
CA GLY A 71 -4.62 -0.18 4.97
C GLY A 71 -4.66 -1.53 4.31
N ARG A 72 -5.60 -2.38 4.75
CA ARG A 72 -5.91 -3.65 4.12
C ARG A 72 -7.05 -3.48 3.16
N LEU A 73 -6.86 -3.93 1.92
CA LEU A 73 -7.94 -3.97 0.95
C LEU A 73 -8.92 -5.07 1.34
N LEU A 74 -10.17 -4.72 1.65
CA LEU A 74 -11.20 -5.68 2.02
C LEU A 74 -11.97 -6.18 0.79
N ALA A 75 -12.33 -5.26 -0.11
CA ALA A 75 -13.14 -5.57 -1.28
C ALA A 75 -12.86 -4.61 -2.44
N ILE A 76 -13.09 -5.11 -3.65
CA ILE A 76 -13.09 -4.33 -4.89
C ILE A 76 -14.48 -4.45 -5.50
N GLU A 77 -15.22 -3.35 -5.50
CA GLU A 77 -16.56 -3.30 -6.07
C GLU A 77 -16.49 -2.71 -7.48
N ARG A 78 -16.82 -3.53 -8.48
CA ARG A 78 -16.87 -3.12 -9.89
C ARG A 78 -18.30 -3.25 -10.40
N ARG A 79 -18.88 -2.14 -10.88
CA ARG A 79 -20.20 -2.12 -11.52
C ARG A 79 -20.09 -1.47 -12.90
N PRO A 80 -20.72 -2.03 -13.95
CA PRO A 80 -20.70 -1.42 -15.28
C PRO A 80 -21.20 0.03 -15.24
N GLY A 81 -20.41 0.96 -15.78
CA GLY A 81 -20.74 2.39 -15.82
C GLY A 81 -20.46 3.17 -14.53
N TRP A 82 -19.87 2.53 -13.50
CA TRP A 82 -19.45 3.18 -12.25
C TRP A 82 -17.93 3.09 -12.08
N PRO A 83 -17.30 4.07 -11.41
CA PRO A 83 -15.91 3.95 -10.97
C PRO A 83 -15.70 2.70 -10.12
N THR A 84 -14.50 2.13 -10.19
CA THR A 84 -14.13 1.05 -9.25
C THR A 84 -14.07 1.64 -7.85
N ARG A 85 -14.74 0.98 -6.91
CA ARG A 85 -14.71 1.35 -5.50
C ARG A 85 -13.88 0.34 -4.73
N TYR A 86 -12.96 0.85 -3.91
CA TYR A 86 -12.14 0.04 -3.03
C TYR A 86 -12.61 0.23 -1.60
N VAL A 87 -12.79 -0.86 -0.86
CA VAL A 87 -13.13 -0.82 0.57
C VAL A 87 -11.87 -1.17 1.33
N ILE A 88 -11.37 -0.25 2.15
CA ILE A 88 -10.08 -0.37 2.84
C ILE A 88 -10.31 -0.28 4.34
N GLU A 89 -9.64 -1.15 5.09
CA GLU A 89 -9.49 -1.04 6.55
C GLU A 89 -8.14 -0.36 6.86
N PRO A 90 -8.11 0.90 7.35
CA PRO A 90 -6.86 1.58 7.69
C PRO A 90 -6.08 0.82 8.77
N LEU A 91 -4.75 0.76 8.64
CA LEU A 91 -3.92 0.03 9.60
C LEU A 91 -4.01 0.59 11.03
N LEU A 92 -4.17 1.90 11.16
CA LEU A 92 -4.26 2.58 12.46
C LEU A 92 -5.66 2.56 13.07
N ARG A 93 -6.68 2.16 12.28
CA ARG A 93 -8.09 2.12 12.70
C ARG A 93 -8.73 0.77 12.35
N PRO A 94 -8.24 -0.34 12.94
CA PRO A 94 -8.80 -1.66 12.68
C PRO A 94 -10.29 -1.70 13.06
N GLY A 95 -11.11 -2.31 12.21
CA GLY A 95 -12.56 -2.35 12.34
C GLY A 95 -13.30 -1.18 11.66
N GLU A 96 -12.61 -0.12 11.27
CA GLU A 96 -13.19 0.93 10.42
C GLU A 96 -13.08 0.55 8.94
N GLN A 97 -14.07 0.96 8.14
CA GLN A 97 -14.04 0.81 6.69
C GLN A 97 -14.08 2.19 6.06
N ARG A 98 -13.13 2.44 5.15
CA ARG A 98 -13.05 3.65 4.34
C ARG A 98 -13.27 3.27 2.88
N ASP A 99 -14.12 4.05 2.22
CA ASP A 99 -14.33 3.93 0.79
C ASP A 99 -13.31 4.78 0.04
N GLY A 100 -12.47 4.13 -0.76
CA GLY A 100 -11.64 4.79 -1.76
C GLY A 100 -12.40 4.89 -3.07
N MET A 101 -12.81 6.10 -3.44
CA MET A 101 -13.34 6.42 -4.78
C MET A 101 -12.21 7.06 -5.60
N ASP A 102 -11.93 6.54 -6.79
CA ASP A 102 -11.00 7.15 -7.78
C ASP A 102 -9.51 7.28 -7.38
N LEU A 103 -9.09 6.66 -6.29
CA LEU A 103 -7.70 6.66 -5.85
C LEU A 103 -6.90 5.59 -6.59
N SER A 104 -5.72 5.96 -7.10
CA SER A 104 -4.76 4.96 -7.55
C SER A 104 -4.22 4.25 -6.30
N LEU A 105 -4.50 2.96 -6.18
CA LEU A 105 -3.97 2.12 -5.10
C LEU A 105 -2.80 1.32 -5.63
N ILE A 106 -1.73 1.25 -4.83
CA ILE A 106 -0.68 0.26 -5.04
C ILE A 106 -0.75 -0.79 -3.95
N ALA A 107 -0.54 -2.04 -4.34
CA ALA A 107 -0.33 -3.13 -3.41
C ALA A 107 1.11 -3.06 -2.86
N LEU A 108 1.26 -3.32 -1.57
CA LEU A 108 2.54 -3.32 -0.87
C LEU A 108 2.90 -4.75 -0.46
N PRO A 109 4.16 -5.18 -0.67
CA PRO A 109 4.60 -6.47 -0.20
C PRO A 109 4.58 -6.50 1.33
N ASP A 110 4.00 -7.56 1.88
CA ASP A 110 3.97 -7.79 3.31
C ASP A 110 4.02 -9.28 3.61
N GLN A 111 4.42 -9.65 4.83
CA GLN A 111 4.61 -11.06 5.19
C GLN A 111 3.31 -11.88 5.05
N ARG A 112 2.13 -11.29 5.26
CA ARG A 112 0.84 -11.98 5.14
C ARG A 112 0.49 -12.28 3.68
N SER A 113 0.89 -11.42 2.75
CA SER A 113 0.56 -11.57 1.33
C SER A 113 1.67 -12.24 0.52
N TYR A 114 2.88 -12.37 1.07
CA TYR A 114 4.04 -12.93 0.39
C TYR A 114 3.77 -14.27 -0.31
N ALA A 115 3.13 -15.22 0.40
CA ALA A 115 2.79 -16.52 -0.18
C ALA A 115 1.87 -16.38 -1.40
N ARG A 116 0.86 -15.51 -1.33
CA ARG A 116 -0.08 -15.28 -2.44
C ARG A 116 0.59 -14.61 -3.63
N TRP A 117 1.51 -13.69 -3.37
CA TRP A 117 2.26 -12.99 -4.42
C TRP A 117 3.24 -13.93 -5.13
N ALA A 118 3.79 -14.93 -4.42
CA ALA A 118 4.65 -15.96 -5.01
C ALA A 118 3.89 -16.93 -5.92
N ASP A 119 2.60 -17.18 -5.63
CA ASP A 119 1.77 -18.15 -6.36
C ASP A 119 1.15 -17.59 -7.66
N GLY A 120 1.36 -16.30 -7.99
CA GLY A 120 0.91 -15.68 -9.24
C GLY A 120 -0.61 -15.53 -9.39
N ALA A 121 -1.35 -15.51 -8.27
CA ALA A 121 -2.81 -15.37 -8.24
C ALA A 121 -3.27 -13.92 -8.43
#